data_AF-A0A1X0ZU45-F1
#
_entry.id   AF-A0A1X0ZU45-F1
#
_cell.length_a   1.000
_cell.length_b   1.000
_cell.length_c   1.000
_cell.angle_alpha   90.00
_cell.angle_beta   90.00
_cell.angle_gamma   90.00
#
_symmetry.space_group_name_H-M   'P 1'
#
loop_
_entity.id
_entity.type
_entity.pdbx_description
1 polymer ?
#
loop_
_entity_poly.entity_id
_entity_poly.type
_entity_poly.pdbx_seq_one_letter_code
_entity_poly.pdbx_strand_id
1 'polypeptide(L)'
;MTIFYIVKIEKNLYRGVFMKRSTLADRYCSIARSSAELTDAWSFVILREIFLSNRRFDGLQAQTGMSPRSLTLRLNDLMASGIIERAAYQDSPVRYEYRATDKGRDLWPVLVALKQWGDKWTGPWKGGEPPLTLYHRGHEHLLELGFVCKTCRVPIDARSSSVCMSQPMSAERENLASQYQDALRKKRKGSAGE
;
A
#
# COMPACT_ATOMS: atom_id res chain seq x y z
N MET A 1 -40.47 -7.13 -2.92
CA MET A 1 -39.71 -7.92 -3.92
C MET A 1 -38.97 -7.07 -4.96
N THR A 2 -39.42 -5.83 -5.21
CA THR A 2 -38.90 -4.92 -6.25
C THR A 2 -37.54 -4.29 -5.89
N ILE A 3 -37.32 -3.93 -4.62
CA ILE A 3 -36.05 -3.31 -4.15
C ILE A 3 -34.85 -4.26 -4.29
N PHE A 4 -35.03 -5.55 -3.99
CA PHE A 4 -33.97 -6.56 -4.15
C PHE A 4 -33.61 -6.81 -5.62
N TYR A 5 -34.57 -6.69 -6.54
CA TYR A 5 -34.34 -6.85 -7.97
C TYR A 5 -33.58 -5.65 -8.56
N ILE A 6 -33.94 -4.42 -8.17
CA ILE A 6 -33.25 -3.18 -8.60
C ILE A 6 -31.78 -3.17 -8.15
N VAL A 7 -31.49 -3.52 -6.89
CA VAL A 7 -30.11 -3.61 -6.38
C VAL A 7 -29.30 -4.72 -7.09
N LYS A 8 -29.96 -5.80 -7.51
CA LYS A 8 -29.33 -6.93 -8.22
C LYS A 8 -29.10 -6.62 -9.71
N ILE A 9 -29.98 -5.84 -10.34
CA ILE A 9 -29.82 -5.32 -11.71
C ILE A 9 -28.69 -4.28 -11.74
N GLU A 10 -28.62 -3.34 -10.80
CA GLU A 10 -27.50 -2.40 -10.69
C GLU A 10 -26.18 -3.14 -10.49
N LYS A 11 -26.09 -4.09 -9.53
CA LYS A 11 -24.86 -4.87 -9.31
C LYS A 11 -24.43 -5.75 -10.50
N ASN A 12 -25.36 -6.15 -11.38
CA ASN A 12 -25.03 -6.93 -12.58
C ASN A 12 -24.59 -6.06 -13.77
N LEU A 13 -25.08 -4.83 -13.90
CA LEU A 13 -24.70 -3.91 -14.98
C LEU A 13 -23.28 -3.31 -14.83
N TYR A 14 -22.71 -3.30 -13.62
CA TYR A 14 -21.38 -2.73 -13.36
C TYR A 14 -20.27 -3.76 -13.12
N ARG A 15 -20.53 -5.06 -13.35
CA ARG A 15 -19.67 -6.16 -12.86
C ARG A 15 -18.24 -6.18 -13.43
N GLY A 16 -17.94 -5.37 -14.46
CA GLY A 16 -16.62 -5.20 -15.07
C GLY A 16 -16.11 -3.76 -15.24
N VAL A 17 -16.82 -2.73 -14.75
CA VAL A 17 -16.48 -1.31 -15.01
C VAL A 17 -15.67 -0.69 -13.89
N PHE A 18 -15.87 -1.13 -12.65
CA PHE A 18 -15.15 -0.62 -11.50
C PHE A 18 -13.95 -1.49 -11.15
N MET A 19 -12.80 -0.84 -10.95
CA MET A 19 -11.61 -1.48 -10.42
C MET A 19 -11.92 -2.07 -9.04
N LYS A 20 -11.74 -3.38 -8.92
CA LYS A 20 -11.81 -4.06 -7.62
C LYS A 20 -10.40 -4.24 -7.11
N ARG A 21 -10.24 -4.18 -5.79
CA ARG A 21 -8.98 -4.50 -5.12
C ARG A 21 -8.39 -5.83 -5.59
N SER A 22 -9.23 -6.86 -5.75
CA SER A 22 -8.81 -8.19 -6.22
C SER A 22 -8.23 -8.19 -7.65
N THR A 23 -8.44 -7.13 -8.42
CA THR A 23 -7.97 -6.98 -9.82
C THR A 23 -6.80 -6.02 -9.95
N LEU A 24 -6.23 -5.54 -8.84
CA LEU A 24 -5.11 -4.61 -8.85
C LEU A 24 -3.81 -5.28 -9.33
N ALA A 25 -3.64 -6.57 -9.03
CA ALA A 25 -2.49 -7.36 -9.46
C ALA A 25 -2.42 -7.55 -10.99
N ASP A 26 -3.57 -7.44 -11.67
CA ASP A 26 -3.71 -7.65 -13.12
C ASP A 26 -3.40 -6.38 -13.96
N ARG A 27 -3.09 -5.25 -13.30
CA ARG A 27 -2.89 -3.95 -13.96
C ARG A 27 -1.47 -3.78 -14.48
N TYR A 28 -1.28 -2.99 -15.54
CA TYR A 28 0.07 -2.61 -15.96
C TYR A 28 0.77 -1.69 -14.96
N CYS A 29 -0.01 -0.90 -14.21
CA CYS A 29 0.51 0.05 -13.23
C CYS A 29 1.20 -0.68 -12.06
N SER A 30 2.50 -0.46 -11.89
CA SER A 30 3.28 -1.02 -10.78
C SER A 30 2.76 -0.56 -9.41
N ILE A 31 2.29 0.68 -9.28
CA ILE A 31 1.68 1.18 -8.04
C ILE A 31 0.45 0.34 -7.69
N ALA A 32 -0.43 0.05 -8.66
CA ALA A 32 -1.60 -0.79 -8.42
C ALA A 32 -1.20 -2.20 -7.95
N ARG A 33 -0.22 -2.81 -8.63
CA ARG A 33 0.28 -4.15 -8.28
C ARG A 33 0.91 -4.18 -6.88
N SER A 34 1.74 -3.19 -6.54
CA SER A 34 2.32 -3.05 -5.20
C SER A 34 1.24 -2.82 -4.13
N SER A 35 0.20 -2.03 -4.43
CA SER A 35 -0.94 -1.85 -3.53
C SER A 35 -1.79 -3.11 -3.36
N ALA A 36 -1.76 -4.05 -4.29
CA ALA A 36 -2.43 -5.34 -4.14
C ALA A 36 -1.76 -6.21 -3.07
N GLU A 37 -0.43 -6.09 -2.96
CA GLU A 37 0.40 -6.84 -2.01
C GLU A 37 0.39 -6.24 -0.60
N LEU A 38 0.35 -4.90 -0.53
CA LEU A 38 0.20 -4.14 0.70
C LEU A 38 -1.28 -3.98 0.99
N THR A 39 -1.86 -5.07 1.48
CA THR A 39 -3.30 -5.24 1.61
C THR A 39 -3.95 -4.02 2.29
N ASP A 40 -3.44 -3.43 3.36
CA ASP A 40 -4.10 -2.25 3.93
C ASP A 40 -3.17 -1.33 4.70
N ALA A 41 -3.72 -0.22 5.21
CA ALA A 41 -3.01 0.74 6.04
C ALA A 41 -2.29 0.07 7.23
N TRP A 42 -2.87 -0.99 7.77
CA TRP A 42 -2.32 -1.77 8.88
C TRP A 42 -1.05 -2.54 8.51
N SER A 43 -0.89 -2.91 7.24
CA SER A 43 0.35 -3.53 6.74
C SER A 43 1.55 -2.61 6.95
N PHE A 44 1.40 -1.30 6.74
CA PHE A 44 2.45 -0.32 7.01
C PHE A 44 2.74 -0.19 8.51
N VAL A 45 1.72 -0.28 9.37
CA VAL A 45 1.89 -0.23 10.83
C VAL A 45 2.65 -1.47 11.33
N ILE A 46 2.35 -2.66 10.80
CA ILE A 46 3.10 -3.89 11.13
C ILE A 46 4.55 -3.77 10.67
N LEU A 47 4.78 -3.32 9.44
CA LEU A 47 6.14 -3.14 8.93
C LEU A 47 6.94 -2.11 9.73
N ARG A 48 6.32 -0.99 10.13
CA ARG A 48 6.92 -0.01 11.05
C ARG A 48 7.48 -0.69 12.30
N GLU A 49 6.68 -1.52 12.96
CA GLU A 49 7.13 -2.24 14.16
C GLU A 49 8.30 -3.18 13.86
N ILE A 50 8.26 -3.91 12.75
CA ILE A 50 9.35 -4.81 12.35
C ILE A 50 10.66 -4.03 12.12
N PHE A 51 10.59 -2.84 11.51
CA PHE A 51 11.75 -1.94 11.34
C PHE A 51 12.21 -1.32 12.66
N LEU A 52 11.31 -1.08 13.62
CA LEU A 52 11.63 -0.73 15.01
C LEU A 52 12.14 -1.93 15.82
N SER A 53 12.37 -3.08 15.18
CA SER A 53 12.84 -4.34 15.80
C SER A 53 11.85 -4.99 16.77
N ASN A 54 10.58 -4.59 16.72
CA ASN A 54 9.48 -5.29 17.40
C ASN A 54 8.92 -6.38 16.47
N ARG A 55 9.32 -7.63 16.70
CA ARG A 55 9.13 -8.74 15.75
C ARG A 55 8.35 -9.92 16.30
N ARG A 56 7.92 -9.87 17.56
CA ARG A 56 7.17 -10.98 18.19
C ARG A 56 5.67 -10.67 18.16
N PHE A 57 4.84 -11.71 18.13
CA PHE A 57 3.38 -11.54 17.99
C PHE A 57 2.78 -10.70 19.12
N ASP A 58 3.16 -10.96 20.37
CA ASP A 58 2.72 -10.23 21.55
C ASP A 58 3.12 -8.75 21.50
N GLY A 59 4.36 -8.47 21.11
CA GLY A 59 4.87 -7.11 20.92
C GLY A 59 4.16 -6.38 19.79
N LEU A 60 3.96 -7.03 18.64
CA LEU A 60 3.20 -6.48 17.52
C LEU A 60 1.74 -6.20 17.93
N GLN A 61 1.11 -7.12 18.67
CA GLN A 61 -0.25 -6.95 19.13
C GLN A 61 -0.37 -5.77 20.10
N ALA A 62 0.55 -5.64 21.06
CA ALA A 62 0.56 -4.56 22.02
C ALA A 62 0.70 -3.18 21.36
N GLN A 63 1.59 -3.06 20.35
CA GLN A 63 1.86 -1.78 19.69
C GLN A 63 0.87 -1.42 18.58
N THR A 64 0.22 -2.41 17.97
CA THR A 64 -0.82 -2.16 16.95
C THR A 64 -2.23 -2.09 17.51
N GLY A 65 -2.49 -2.66 18.69
CA GLY A 65 -3.82 -2.76 19.29
C GLY A 65 -4.79 -3.68 18.53
N MET A 66 -4.30 -4.43 17.55
CA MET A 66 -5.13 -5.35 16.77
C MET A 66 -5.63 -6.52 17.61
N SER A 67 -6.82 -7.05 17.27
CA SER A 67 -7.21 -8.36 17.78
C SER A 67 -6.29 -9.46 17.24
N PRO A 68 -6.10 -10.58 17.97
CA PRO A 68 -5.24 -11.67 17.51
C PRO A 68 -5.61 -12.18 16.11
N ARG A 69 -6.91 -12.30 15.83
CA ARG A 69 -7.43 -12.70 14.52
C ARG A 69 -7.05 -11.71 13.42
N SER A 70 -7.19 -10.42 13.68
CA SER A 70 -6.91 -9.34 12.73
C SER A 70 -5.41 -9.26 12.40
N LEU A 71 -4.55 -9.41 13.41
CA LEU A 71 -3.11 -9.44 13.26
C LEU A 71 -2.65 -10.70 12.51
N THR A 72 -3.19 -11.87 12.86
CA THR A 72 -2.87 -13.14 12.20
C THR A 72 -3.18 -13.10 10.71
N LEU A 73 -4.35 -12.56 10.32
CA LEU A 73 -4.73 -12.42 8.91
C LEU A 73 -3.67 -11.61 8.13
N ARG A 74 -3.25 -10.46 8.65
CA ARG A 74 -2.30 -9.58 7.97
C ARG A 74 -0.88 -10.12 7.94
N LEU A 75 -0.45 -10.77 9.01
CA LEU A 75 0.84 -11.46 9.03
C LEU A 75 0.87 -12.58 7.99
N ASN A 76 -0.22 -13.35 7.87
CA ASN A 76 -0.35 -14.38 6.83
C ASN A 76 -0.33 -13.78 5.43
N ASP A 77 -1.06 -12.67 5.20
CA ASP A 77 -1.04 -11.97 3.91
C ASP A 77 0.38 -11.48 3.56
N LEU A 78 1.09 -10.85 4.50
CA LEU A 78 2.46 -10.37 4.29
C LEU A 78 3.46 -11.51 4.06
N MET A 79 3.27 -12.66 4.73
CA MET A 79 4.07 -13.87 4.49
C MET A 79 3.78 -14.49 3.12
N ALA A 80 2.50 -14.58 2.73
CA ALA A 80 2.10 -15.10 1.42
C ALA A 80 2.65 -14.23 0.27
N SER A 81 2.72 -12.91 0.50
CA SER A 81 3.36 -11.93 -0.38
C SER A 81 4.90 -11.99 -0.35
N GLY A 82 5.50 -12.79 0.53
CA GLY A 82 6.96 -12.89 0.70
C GLY A 82 7.62 -11.60 1.20
N ILE A 83 6.86 -10.70 1.82
CA ILE A 83 7.36 -9.44 2.38
C ILE A 83 7.99 -9.68 3.76
N ILE A 84 7.41 -10.60 4.53
CA ILE A 84 7.95 -11.04 5.81
C ILE A 84 8.07 -12.56 5.83
N GLU A 85 8.85 -13.07 6.75
CA GLU A 85 8.99 -14.49 7.03
C GLU A 85 8.93 -14.76 8.54
N ARG A 86 8.53 -15.97 8.91
CA ARG A 86 8.57 -16.44 10.29
C ARG A 86 9.88 -17.19 10.51
N ALA A 87 10.76 -16.63 11.33
CA ALA A 87 12.07 -17.20 11.63
C ALA A 87 12.16 -17.63 13.09
N ALA A 88 12.79 -18.78 13.35
CA ALA A 88 13.18 -19.15 14.71
C ALA A 88 14.33 -18.24 15.17
N TYR A 89 14.27 -17.75 16.41
CA TYR A 89 15.34 -16.94 17.02
C TYR A 89 15.93 -17.59 18.27
N GLN A 90 15.31 -18.67 18.75
CA GLN A 90 15.72 -19.45 19.89
C GLN A 90 15.29 -20.89 19.62
N ASP A 91 16.14 -21.88 19.93
CA ASP A 91 15.89 -23.28 19.59
C ASP A 91 15.29 -24.11 20.74
N SER A 92 15.36 -23.65 22.00
CA SER A 92 14.83 -24.41 23.15
C SER A 92 14.31 -23.53 24.30
N PRO A 93 12.98 -23.44 24.54
CA PRO A 93 11.92 -23.83 23.60
C PRO A 93 12.02 -23.02 22.31
N VAL A 94 11.57 -23.59 21.18
CA VAL A 94 11.60 -22.87 19.90
C VAL A 94 10.74 -21.62 19.98
N ARG A 95 11.32 -20.45 19.72
CA ARG A 95 10.59 -19.18 19.66
C ARG A 95 10.75 -18.56 18.28
N TYR A 96 9.65 -17.95 17.82
CA TYR A 96 9.56 -17.38 16.49
C TYR A 96 9.37 -15.87 16.54
N GLU A 97 9.90 -15.22 15.52
CA GLU A 97 9.67 -13.82 15.24
C GLU A 97 9.41 -13.60 13.74
N TYR A 98 8.86 -12.44 13.40
CA TYR A 98 8.60 -12.03 12.03
C TYR A 98 9.73 -11.11 11.55
N ARG A 99 10.40 -11.50 10.48
CA ARG A 99 11.49 -10.72 9.87
C ARG A 99 11.07 -10.21 8.50
N ALA A 100 11.48 -9.01 8.15
CA ALA A 100 11.38 -8.55 6.77
C ALA A 100 12.34 -9.37 5.89
N THR A 101 11.87 -9.85 4.76
CA THR A 101 12.70 -10.46 3.70
C THR A 101 13.46 -9.36 2.94
N ASP A 102 14.23 -9.69 1.90
CA ASP A 102 14.78 -8.66 1.00
C ASP A 102 13.67 -7.82 0.35
N LYS A 103 12.61 -8.46 -0.15
CA LYS A 103 11.42 -7.78 -0.68
C LYS A 103 10.79 -6.84 0.36
N GLY A 104 10.75 -7.24 1.63
CA GLY A 104 10.24 -6.39 2.71
C GLY A 104 11.18 -5.25 3.09
N ARG A 105 12.49 -5.46 3.05
CA ARG A 105 13.50 -4.42 3.31
C ARG A 105 13.43 -3.31 2.26
N ASP A 106 13.18 -3.65 1.00
CA ASP A 106 13.02 -2.69 -0.09
C ASP A 106 11.79 -1.77 0.04
N LEU A 107 10.87 -2.05 0.99
CA LEU A 107 9.76 -1.15 1.34
C LEU A 107 10.17 -0.02 2.29
N TRP A 108 11.38 -0.03 2.84
CA TRP A 108 11.86 1.01 3.75
C TRP A 108 11.69 2.43 3.18
N PRO A 109 12.08 2.75 1.93
CA PRO A 109 11.87 4.09 1.36
C PRO A 109 10.40 4.49 1.30
N VAL A 110 9.48 3.55 1.10
CA VAL A 110 8.03 3.83 1.08
C VAL A 110 7.54 4.24 2.47
N LEU A 111 8.00 3.55 3.52
CA LEU A 111 7.68 3.91 4.90
C LEU A 111 8.26 5.26 5.29
N VAL A 112 9.50 5.56 4.88
CA VAL A 112 10.12 6.86 5.14
C VAL A 112 9.36 7.98 4.41
N ALA A 113 8.97 7.77 3.15
CA ALA A 113 8.16 8.73 2.41
C ALA A 113 6.81 9.01 3.10
N LEU A 114 6.11 7.95 3.53
CA LEU A 114 4.84 8.04 4.25
C LEU A 114 5.00 8.79 5.58
N LYS A 115 6.07 8.47 6.33
CA LYS A 115 6.45 9.16 7.57
C LYS A 115 6.66 10.65 7.33
N GLN A 116 7.53 11.03 6.40
CA GLN A 116 7.83 12.45 6.13
C GLN A 116 6.59 13.24 5.71
N TRP A 117 5.71 12.63 4.91
CA TRP A 117 4.42 13.23 4.58
C TRP A 117 3.55 13.41 5.82
N GLY A 118 3.45 12.38 6.68
CA GLY A 118 2.72 12.43 7.94
C GLY A 118 3.22 13.55 8.85
N ASP A 119 4.53 13.56 9.14
CA ASP A 119 5.22 14.54 9.97
C ASP A 119 4.87 15.99 9.59
N LYS A 120 4.75 16.25 8.29
CA LYS A 120 4.44 17.57 7.73
C LYS A 120 2.95 17.94 7.83
N TRP A 121 2.04 16.98 7.64
CA TRP A 121 0.62 17.28 7.37
C TRP A 121 -0.38 16.79 8.41
N THR A 122 0.00 15.90 9.31
CA THR A 122 -0.94 15.26 10.26
C THR A 122 -0.74 15.68 11.71
N GLY A 123 0.07 16.71 11.96
CA GLY A 123 0.17 17.34 13.28
C GLY A 123 -1.11 18.11 13.68
N PRO A 124 -1.14 18.77 14.84
CA PRO A 124 0.01 19.08 15.70
C PRO A 124 0.49 17.88 16.53
N TRP A 125 1.80 17.83 16.77
CA TRP A 125 2.43 16.81 17.59
C TRP A 125 2.48 17.24 19.05
N LYS A 126 2.19 16.31 19.96
CA LYS A 126 2.34 16.57 21.39
C LYS A 126 3.83 16.77 21.70
N GLY A 127 4.18 17.97 22.19
CA GLY A 127 5.58 18.35 22.44
C GLY A 127 6.27 19.07 21.28
N GLY A 128 5.56 19.34 20.17
CA GLY A 128 6.09 20.15 19.06
C GLY A 128 7.00 19.42 18.07
N GLU A 129 7.29 18.13 18.30
CA GLU A 129 8.21 17.34 17.47
C GLU A 129 7.51 16.11 16.86
N PRO A 130 7.86 15.72 15.62
CA PRO A 130 7.36 14.48 15.03
C PRO A 130 7.74 13.23 15.84
N PRO A 131 6.94 12.15 15.77
CA PRO A 131 7.10 10.98 16.65
C PRO A 131 8.34 10.13 16.34
N LEU A 132 8.98 10.31 15.19
CA LEU A 132 10.16 9.55 14.77
C LEU A 132 11.14 10.48 14.04
N THR A 133 12.40 10.44 14.44
CA THR A 133 13.51 11.12 13.74
C THR A 133 14.50 10.07 13.24
N LEU A 134 14.92 10.19 11.98
CA LEU A 134 15.83 9.23 11.36
C LEU A 134 17.23 9.82 11.28
N TYR A 135 18.21 9.04 11.71
CA TYR A 135 19.63 9.39 11.66
C TYR A 135 20.39 8.38 10.81
N HIS A 136 21.43 8.83 10.14
CA HIS A 136 22.40 7.95 9.51
C HIS A 136 23.16 7.18 10.61
N ARG A 137 23.05 5.84 10.64
CA ARG A 137 23.73 5.02 11.65
C ARG A 137 25.23 5.33 11.70
N GLY A 138 25.74 5.62 12.90
CA GLY A 138 27.15 5.98 13.12
C GLY A 138 27.47 7.46 12.92
N HIS A 139 26.48 8.28 12.56
CA HIS A 139 26.62 9.72 12.38
C HIS A 139 25.40 10.44 13.01
N GLU A 140 25.57 11.69 13.41
CA GLU A 140 24.45 12.52 13.91
C GLU A 140 23.75 13.29 12.78
N HIS A 141 23.83 12.78 11.54
CA HIS A 141 23.22 13.41 10.37
C HIS A 141 21.77 12.97 10.22
N LEU A 142 20.87 13.94 10.12
CA LEU A 142 19.46 13.69 9.81
C LEU A 142 19.31 13.07 8.42
N LEU A 143 18.46 12.06 8.34
CA LEU A 143 18.13 11.41 7.08
C LEU A 143 16.83 11.99 6.52
N GLU A 144 16.93 12.59 5.34
CA GLU A 144 15.79 13.03 4.54
C GLU A 144 15.73 12.24 3.24
N LEU A 145 14.54 11.70 2.92
CA LEU A 145 14.30 11.02 1.65
C LEU A 145 13.88 12.06 0.60
N GLY A 146 14.65 12.13 -0.48
CA GLY A 146 14.36 12.92 -1.67
C GLY A 146 14.81 12.20 -2.94
N PHE A 147 14.36 12.69 -4.09
CA PHE A 147 14.81 12.18 -5.38
C PHE A 147 15.97 13.02 -5.91
N VAL A 148 16.90 12.37 -6.59
CA VAL A 148 17.99 13.03 -7.32
C VAL A 148 18.00 12.52 -8.76
N CYS A 149 18.26 13.41 -9.71
CA CYS A 149 18.45 13.01 -11.10
C CYS A 149 19.68 12.10 -11.21
N LYS A 150 19.53 10.93 -11.83
CA LYS A 150 20.62 9.95 -12.00
C LYS A 150 21.82 10.54 -12.75
N THR A 151 21.58 11.46 -13.68
CA THR A 151 22.62 12.01 -14.57
C THR A 151 23.27 13.25 -13.97
N CYS A 152 22.50 14.30 -13.66
CA CYS A 152 23.06 15.57 -13.19
C CYS A 152 23.14 15.69 -11.66
N ARG A 153 22.60 14.73 -10.90
CA ARG A 153 22.57 14.69 -9.43
C ARG A 153 21.82 15.84 -8.74
N VAL A 154 21.12 16.67 -9.51
CA VAL A 154 20.26 17.73 -8.99
C VAL A 154 19.05 17.10 -8.26
N PRO A 155 18.67 17.60 -7.07
CA PRO A 155 17.43 17.21 -6.42
C PRO A 155 16.21 17.51 -7.28
N ILE A 156 15.27 16.57 -7.33
CA ILE A 156 14.03 16.69 -8.10
C ILE A 156 12.82 16.42 -7.20
N ASP A 157 11.69 17.01 -7.58
CA ASP A 157 10.41 16.88 -6.90
C ASP A 157 9.27 16.67 -7.92
N ALA A 158 8.03 16.68 -7.44
CA ALA A 158 6.85 16.51 -8.30
C ALA A 158 6.66 17.63 -9.34
N ARG A 159 7.26 18.82 -9.14
CA ARG A 159 7.13 19.97 -10.05
C ARG A 159 8.25 20.03 -11.09
N SER A 160 9.39 19.43 -10.78
CA SER A 160 10.59 19.36 -11.60
C SER A 160 10.80 17.98 -12.25
N SER A 161 9.77 17.12 -12.23
CA SER A 161 9.76 15.82 -12.89
C SER A 161 8.60 15.72 -13.89
N SER A 162 8.78 14.87 -14.91
CA SER A 162 7.75 14.54 -15.90
C SER A 162 7.53 13.04 -15.97
N VAL A 163 6.34 12.63 -16.40
CA VAL A 163 5.94 11.22 -16.50
C VAL A 163 5.74 10.88 -17.97
N CYS A 164 6.42 9.83 -18.43
CA CYS A 164 6.16 9.21 -19.73
C CYS A 164 5.57 7.82 -19.49
N MET A 165 4.39 7.56 -20.07
CA MET A 165 3.75 6.24 -19.99
C MET A 165 4.28 5.33 -21.09
N SER A 166 4.51 4.06 -20.74
CA SER A 166 4.80 3.04 -21.74
C SER A 166 3.58 2.80 -22.62
N GLN A 167 3.80 2.38 -23.87
CA GLN A 167 2.72 2.08 -24.81
C GLN A 167 1.67 1.09 -24.23
N PRO A 168 2.05 -0.01 -23.55
CA PRO A 168 1.05 -0.91 -22.95
C PRO A 168 0.22 -0.24 -21.85
N MET A 169 0.82 0.63 -21.03
CA MET A 169 0.09 1.37 -19.98
C MET A 169 -0.89 2.38 -20.58
N SER A 170 -0.47 3.10 -21.64
CA SER A 170 -1.35 4.02 -22.36
C SER A 170 -2.55 3.28 -22.98
N ALA A 171 -2.30 2.15 -23.66
CA ALA A 171 -3.35 1.34 -24.27
C ALA A 171 -4.33 0.74 -23.24
N GLU A 172 -3.85 0.26 -22.08
CA GLU A 172 -4.75 -0.20 -21.00
C GLU A 172 -5.69 0.92 -20.55
N ARG A 173 -5.16 2.14 -20.37
CA ARG A 173 -5.95 3.28 -19.89
C ARG A 173 -7.00 3.73 -20.91
N GLU A 174 -6.66 3.74 -22.19
CA GLU A 174 -7.60 4.04 -23.28
C GLU A 174 -8.73 2.99 -23.32
N ASN A 175 -8.39 1.71 -23.21
CA ASN A 175 -9.38 0.62 -23.17
C ASN A 175 -10.33 0.76 -21.97
N LEU A 176 -9.80 1.03 -20.78
CA LEU A 176 -10.62 1.25 -19.58
C LEU A 176 -11.54 2.46 -19.73
N ALA A 177 -11.05 3.55 -20.32
CA ALA A 177 -11.86 4.74 -20.58
C ALA A 177 -13.01 4.45 -21.55
N SER A 178 -12.75 3.74 -22.66
CA SER A 178 -13.78 3.33 -23.62
C SER A 178 -14.83 2.42 -22.98
N GLN A 179 -14.40 1.40 -22.22
CA GLN A 179 -15.31 0.50 -21.51
C GLN A 179 -16.23 1.26 -20.53
N TYR A 180 -15.68 2.25 -19.81
CA TYR A 180 -16.45 3.09 -18.91
C TYR A 180 -17.51 3.92 -19.66
N GLN A 181 -17.14 4.55 -20.78
CA GLN A 181 -18.08 5.34 -21.58
C GLN A 181 -19.20 4.48 -22.18
N ASP A 182 -18.89 3.28 -22.65
CA ASP A 182 -19.89 2.37 -23.19
C ASP A 182 -20.86 1.89 -22.11
N ALA A 183 -20.38 1.66 -20.89
CA ALA A 183 -21.25 1.33 -19.75
C ALA A 183 -22.21 2.48 -19.42
N LEU A 184 -21.74 3.72 -19.42
CA LEU A 184 -22.60 4.91 -19.21
C LEU A 184 -23.66 5.06 -20.31
N ARG A 185 -23.30 4.81 -21.57
CA ARG A 185 -24.25 4.84 -22.70
C ARG A 185 -25.34 3.79 -22.56
N LYS A 186 -24.99 2.56 -22.20
CA LYS A 186 -25.96 1.47 -21.96
C LYS A 186 -26.91 1.81 -20.82
N LYS A 187 -26.41 2.39 -19.72
CA LYS A 187 -27.25 2.85 -18.60
C LYS A 187 -28.29 3.87 -19.03
N ARG A 188 -27.87 4.91 -19.77
CA ARG A 188 -28.77 5.97 -20.27
C ARG A 188 -29.88 5.44 -21.19
N LYS A 189 -29.57 4.44 -22.01
CA LYS A 189 -30.55 3.78 -22.88
C LYS A 189 -31.53 2.90 -22.09
N GLY A 190 -31.06 2.21 -21.06
CA GLY A 190 -31.91 1.40 -20.17
C GLY A 190 -32.89 2.23 -19.35
N SER A 191 -32.50 3.43 -18.92
CA SER A 191 -33.36 4.35 -18.14
C SER A 191 -34.37 5.15 -18.97
N ALA A 192 -34.30 5.08 -20.30
CA ALA A 192 -35.21 5.79 -21.20
C ALA A 192 -36.28 4.88 -21.83
N GLY A 193 -36.25 3.58 -21.50
CA GLY A 193 -37.18 2.56 -21.99
C GLY A 193 -38.06 1.93 -20.90
N GLU A 194 -38.03 2.47 -19.68
CA GLU A 194 -38.96 2.23 -18.56
C GLU A 194 -39.76 3.50 -18.29
#